data_AF-A0A934GZK5-F1
#
_entry.id   AF-A0A934GZK5-F1
#
_cell.length_a   1.000
_cell.length_b   1.000
_cell.length_c   1.000
_cell.angle_alpha   90.00
_cell.angle_beta   90.00
_cell.angle_gamma   90.00
#
_symmetry.space_group_name_H-M   'P 1'
#
loop_
_entity.id
_entity.type
_entity.pdbx_description
1 polymer ?
#
loop_
_entity_poly.entity_id
_entity_poly.type
_entity_poly.pdbx_seq_one_letter_code
_entity_poly.pdbx_strand_id
1 'polypeptide(L)'
;MALNQYGAVMTFAIELEGKLAEFYEQAANANANHADELQSRAKASKSRSQKIEQSRRENVTEITLEAIEGLDEADYAIDFSQYTASNIDAVEAIVQKFYTDASPKINVREARRVLERCLKEHGKLEPLAK
;
A
#
# COMPACT_ATOMS: atom_id res chain seq x y z
N MET A 1 14.59 -3.05 3.95
CA MET A 1 14.40 -3.34 5.38
C MET A 1 13.81 -4.73 5.50
N ALA A 2 14.19 -5.53 6.51
CA ALA A 2 13.59 -6.86 6.68
C ALA A 2 12.16 -6.71 7.22
N LEU A 3 11.18 -7.27 6.52
CA LEU A 3 9.75 -7.23 6.90
C LEU A 3 9.41 -8.39 7.85
N ASN A 4 10.23 -8.57 8.89
CA ASN A 4 10.21 -9.74 9.77
C ASN A 4 9.44 -9.56 11.08
N GLN A 5 8.84 -8.39 11.29
CA GLN A 5 8.07 -8.08 12.49
C GLN A 5 6.83 -7.27 12.10
N TYR A 6 5.76 -7.41 12.88
CA TYR A 6 4.53 -6.63 12.71
C TYR A 6 4.80 -5.13 12.51
N GLY A 7 5.62 -4.54 13.39
CA GLY A 7 5.93 -3.12 13.34
C GLY A 7 6.63 -2.71 12.04
N ALA A 8 7.53 -3.55 11.52
CA ALA A 8 8.21 -3.31 10.25
C ALA A 8 7.23 -3.38 9.08
N VAL A 9 6.36 -4.39 9.02
CA VAL A 9 5.34 -4.53 7.97
C VAL A 9 4.36 -3.34 7.98
N MET A 10 3.87 -2.95 9.16
CA MET A 10 2.95 -1.82 9.26
C MET A 10 3.62 -0.50 8.90
N THR A 11 4.89 -0.31 9.31
CA THR A 11 5.65 0.90 8.95
C THR A 11 5.88 0.97 7.45
N PHE A 12 6.27 -0.14 6.83
CA PHE A 12 6.43 -0.22 5.38
C PHE A 12 5.11 0.06 4.65
N ALA A 13 3.98 -0.49 5.10
CA ALA A 13 2.68 -0.20 4.51
C ALA A 13 2.28 1.29 4.60
N ILE A 14 2.55 1.94 5.74
CA ILE A 14 2.31 3.37 5.95
C ILE A 14 3.15 4.21 4.98
N GLU A 15 4.45 3.90 4.87
CA GLU A 15 5.38 4.59 3.98
C GLU A 15 5.03 4.37 2.51
N LEU A 16 4.65 3.15 2.14
CA LEU A 16 4.21 2.79 0.79
C LEU A 16 2.99 3.62 0.39
N GLU A 17 1.95 3.70 1.23
CA GLU A 17 0.78 4.53 0.96
C GLU A 17 1.08 6.03 0.91
N GLY A 18 2.04 6.50 1.73
CA GLY A 18 2.53 7.87 1.65
C GLY A 18 3.16 8.17 0.31
N LYS A 19 4.09 7.30 -0.15
CA LYS A 19 4.74 7.41 -1.46
C LYS A 19 3.73 7.31 -2.61
N LEU A 20 2.74 6.41 -2.51
CA LEU A 20 1.67 6.28 -3.50
C LEU A 20 0.82 7.55 -3.59
N ALA A 21 0.52 8.19 -2.46
CA ALA A 21 -0.22 9.43 -2.48
C ALA A 21 0.53 10.54 -3.25
N GLU A 22 1.83 10.70 -2.97
CA GLU A 22 2.69 11.66 -3.68
C GLU A 22 2.82 11.30 -5.17
N PHE A 23 3.01 10.02 -5.47
CA PHE A 23 3.09 9.51 -6.84
C PHE A 23 1.81 9.81 -7.62
N TYR A 24 0.65 9.55 -7.05
CA TYR A 24 -0.64 9.81 -7.71
C TYR A 24 -0.91 11.31 -7.89
N GLU A 25 -0.47 12.17 -6.97
CA GLU A 25 -0.54 13.64 -7.16
C GLU A 25 0.35 14.09 -8.32
N GLN A 26 1.57 13.57 -8.42
CA GLN A 26 2.48 13.89 -9.53
C GLN A 26 1.97 13.32 -10.86
N ALA A 27 1.45 12.09 -10.84
CA ALA A 27 0.86 11.46 -12.01
C ALA A 27 -0.38 12.21 -12.51
N ALA A 28 -1.22 12.75 -11.62
CA ALA A 28 -2.37 13.56 -12.00
C ALA A 28 -1.95 14.84 -12.75
N ASN A 29 -0.85 15.47 -12.32
CA ASN A 29 -0.29 16.64 -13.00
C ASN A 29 0.29 16.30 -14.38
N ALA A 30 0.86 15.10 -14.53
CA ALA A 30 1.43 14.62 -15.79
C ALA A 30 0.39 14.07 -16.77
N ASN A 31 -0.77 13.59 -16.29
CA ASN A 31 -1.81 12.92 -17.09
C ASN A 31 -3.14 13.64 -16.98
N ALA A 32 -3.34 14.69 -17.76
CA ALA A 32 -4.57 15.48 -17.77
C ALA A 32 -5.84 14.63 -18.00
N ASN A 33 -5.76 13.58 -18.83
CA ASN A 33 -6.90 12.71 -19.15
C ASN A 33 -7.39 11.86 -17.95
N HIS A 34 -6.55 11.63 -16.95
CA HIS A 34 -6.86 10.82 -15.78
C HIS A 34 -6.68 11.60 -14.46
N ALA A 35 -6.56 12.93 -14.53
CA ALA A 35 -6.20 13.76 -13.39
C ALA A 35 -7.17 13.60 -12.22
N ASP A 36 -8.48 13.61 -12.46
CA ASP A 36 -9.50 13.49 -11.42
C ASP A 36 -9.45 12.13 -10.71
N GLU A 37 -9.30 11.04 -11.48
CA GLU A 37 -9.17 9.68 -10.98
C GLU A 37 -7.88 9.52 -10.16
N LEU A 38 -6.76 10.04 -10.65
CA LEU A 38 -5.47 9.99 -9.95
C LEU A 38 -5.48 10.84 -8.67
N GLN A 39 -6.12 12.01 -8.67
CA GLN A 39 -6.32 12.78 -7.44
C GLN A 39 -7.20 12.04 -6.42
N SER A 40 -8.22 11.31 -6.89
CA SER A 40 -9.04 10.46 -6.03
C SER A 40 -8.20 9.34 -5.40
N ARG A 41 -7.36 8.67 -6.19
CA ARG A 41 -6.41 7.65 -5.72
C ARG A 41 -5.43 8.20 -4.69
N ALA A 42 -4.88 9.40 -4.92
CA ALA A 42 -4.00 10.06 -3.97
C ALA A 42 -4.67 10.28 -2.59
N LYS A 43 -5.89 10.82 -2.59
CA LYS A 43 -6.67 11.04 -1.37
C LYS A 43 -6.98 9.71 -0.66
N ALA A 44 -7.33 8.68 -1.43
CA ALA A 44 -7.59 7.34 -0.89
C ALA A 44 -6.34 6.75 -0.23
N SER A 45 -5.16 6.89 -0.85
CA SER A 45 -3.88 6.45 -0.28
C SER A 45 -3.53 7.19 1.02
N LYS A 46 -3.72 8.52 1.08
CA LYS A 46 -3.58 9.28 2.35
C LYS A 46 -4.49 8.73 3.44
N SER A 47 -5.75 8.44 3.10
CA SER A 47 -6.72 7.86 4.06
C SER A 47 -6.33 6.46 4.51
N ARG A 48 -5.81 5.61 3.62
CA ARG A 48 -5.32 4.27 3.98
C ARG A 48 -4.12 4.35 4.91
N SER A 49 -3.13 5.18 4.59
CA SER A 49 -1.95 5.41 5.43
C SER A 49 -2.35 5.76 6.87
N GLN A 50 -3.28 6.71 7.04
CA GLN A 50 -3.80 7.12 8.36
C GLN A 50 -4.49 5.97 9.11
N LYS A 51 -5.31 5.16 8.43
CA LYS A 51 -5.99 4.00 9.04
C LYS A 51 -5.00 2.92 9.47
N ILE A 52 -3.98 2.67 8.66
CA ILE A 52 -2.92 1.70 8.99
C ILE A 52 -2.13 2.21 10.20
N GLU A 53 -1.80 3.51 10.23
CA GLU A 53 -1.11 4.12 11.36
C GLU A 53 -1.94 4.03 12.65
N GLN A 54 -3.23 4.37 12.59
CA GLN A 54 -4.13 4.23 13.73
C GLN A 54 -4.16 2.78 14.22
N SER A 55 -4.36 1.82 13.32
CA SER A 55 -4.38 0.39 13.66
C SER A 55 -3.06 -0.08 14.27
N ARG A 56 -1.92 0.40 13.76
CA ARG A 56 -0.59 0.10 14.32
C ARG A 56 -0.48 0.60 15.76
N ARG A 57 -0.97 1.80 16.08
CA ARG A 57 -0.92 2.39 17.43
C ARG A 57 -1.84 1.67 18.41
N GLU A 58 -3.05 1.33 17.98
CA GLU A 58 -4.06 0.67 18.81
C GLU A 58 -3.69 -0.78 19.13
N ASN A 59 -3.11 -1.49 18.16
CA ASN A 59 -2.90 -2.93 18.25
C ASN A 59 -1.48 -3.33 18.66
N VAL A 60 -0.62 -2.37 19.00
CA VAL A 60 0.79 -2.64 19.33
C VAL A 60 0.96 -3.58 20.54
N THR A 61 -0.02 -3.57 21.47
CA THR A 61 0.00 -4.41 22.67
C THR A 61 -0.50 -5.83 22.44
N GLU A 62 -1.11 -6.12 21.28
CA GLU A 62 -1.70 -7.43 20.96
C GLU A 62 -0.76 -8.33 20.13
N ILE A 63 0.45 -7.84 19.82
CA ILE A 63 1.40 -8.53 18.93
C ILE A 63 2.04 -9.72 19.66
N THR A 64 1.99 -10.91 19.05
CA THR A 64 2.95 -11.97 19.41
C THR A 64 4.29 -11.70 18.74
N LEU A 65 5.39 -11.83 19.49
CA LEU A 65 6.77 -11.56 19.04
C LEU A 65 7.32 -12.62 18.05
N GLU A 66 6.42 -13.30 17.34
CA GLU A 66 6.81 -14.27 16.32
C GLU A 66 7.34 -13.53 15.08
N ALA A 67 8.45 -14.03 14.55
CA ALA A 67 9.02 -13.48 13.33
C ALA A 67 8.11 -13.77 12.15
N ILE A 68 7.91 -12.77 11.29
CA ILE A 68 7.24 -12.93 10.01
C ILE A 68 8.27 -13.44 9.00
N GLU A 69 7.97 -14.57 8.36
CA GLU A 69 8.86 -15.18 7.38
C GLU A 69 8.37 -14.96 5.94
N GLY A 70 9.31 -14.93 4.99
CA GLY A 70 9.03 -14.86 3.56
C GLY A 70 8.43 -13.52 3.08
N LEU A 71 8.69 -12.42 3.78
CA LEU A 71 8.46 -11.07 3.26
C LEU A 71 9.81 -10.33 3.17
N ASP A 72 10.14 -9.87 1.98
CA ASP A 72 11.24 -8.93 1.75
C ASP A 72 10.69 -7.67 1.08
N GLU A 73 11.16 -6.51 1.52
CA GLU A 73 10.82 -5.24 0.88
C GLU A 73 11.29 -5.20 -0.59
N ALA A 74 12.39 -5.87 -0.92
CA ALA A 74 12.93 -5.92 -2.28
C ALA A 74 11.96 -6.55 -3.29
N ASP A 75 11.04 -7.42 -2.84
CA ASP A 75 10.02 -8.04 -3.67
C ASP A 75 8.90 -7.08 -4.11
N TYR A 76 8.90 -5.87 -3.54
CA TYR A 76 7.91 -4.81 -3.75
C TYR A 76 8.56 -3.49 -4.19
N ALA A 77 9.72 -3.56 -4.83
CA ALA A 77 10.37 -2.39 -5.40
C ALA A 77 9.50 -1.76 -6.51
N ILE A 78 9.19 -0.48 -6.37
CA ILE A 78 8.34 0.28 -7.28
C ILE A 78 9.16 1.43 -7.89
N ASP A 79 9.03 1.60 -9.21
CA ASP A 79 9.54 2.79 -9.90
C ASP A 79 8.52 3.93 -9.84
N PHE A 80 8.77 4.90 -8.97
CA PHE A 80 7.96 6.11 -8.81
C PHE A 80 8.37 7.25 -9.76
N SER A 81 9.35 7.05 -10.66
CA SER A 81 9.86 8.11 -11.53
C SER A 81 9.08 8.30 -12.83
N GLN A 82 8.21 7.33 -13.17
CA GLN A 82 7.46 7.33 -14.43
C GLN A 82 5.96 7.44 -14.19
N TYR A 83 5.30 8.30 -14.96
CA TYR A 83 3.86 8.54 -14.82
C TYR A 83 3.06 8.04 -16.02
N THR A 84 3.56 7.07 -16.78
CA THR A 84 2.79 6.49 -17.88
C THR A 84 1.66 5.62 -17.33
N ALA A 85 0.55 5.50 -18.06
CA ALA A 85 -0.58 4.65 -17.66
C ALA A 85 -0.13 3.19 -17.37
N SER A 86 0.76 2.65 -18.20
CA SER A 86 1.33 1.31 -17.97
C SER A 86 2.18 1.21 -16.71
N ASN A 87 2.94 2.26 -16.35
CA ASN A 87 3.71 2.25 -15.11
C ASN A 87 2.79 2.36 -13.89
N ILE A 88 1.75 3.20 -13.97
CA ILE A 88 0.75 3.34 -12.92
C ILE A 88 0.05 2.00 -12.65
N ASP A 89 -0.33 1.27 -13.71
CA ASP A 89 -0.94 -0.05 -13.57
C ASP A 89 0.05 -1.09 -13.00
N ALA A 90 1.33 -1.02 -13.37
CA ALA A 90 2.37 -1.90 -12.83
C ALA A 90 2.64 -1.62 -11.33
N VAL A 91 2.72 -0.35 -10.94
CA VAL A 91 2.81 0.09 -9.53
C VAL A 91 1.66 -0.51 -8.74
N GLU A 92 0.43 -0.36 -9.24
CA GLU A 92 -0.78 -0.83 -8.58
C GLU A 92 -0.80 -2.36 -8.43
N ALA A 93 -0.31 -3.11 -9.42
CA ALA A 93 -0.16 -4.57 -9.34
C ALA A 93 0.84 -4.99 -8.24
N ILE A 94 1.96 -4.28 -8.09
CA ILE A 94 2.95 -4.55 -7.04
C ILE A 94 2.35 -4.28 -5.65
N VAL A 95 1.57 -3.20 -5.51
CA VAL A 95 0.90 -2.86 -4.25
C VAL A 95 -0.14 -3.92 -3.87
N GLN A 96 -0.93 -4.39 -4.83
CA GLN A 96 -1.87 -5.49 -4.60
C GLN A 96 -1.16 -6.78 -4.19
N LYS A 97 -0.02 -7.09 -4.83
CA LYS A 97 0.82 -8.23 -4.44
C LYS A 97 1.30 -8.08 -2.99
N PHE A 98 1.83 -6.92 -2.61
CA PHE A 98 2.26 -6.66 -1.22
C PHE A 98 1.14 -6.93 -0.21
N TYR A 99 -0.05 -6.36 -0.40
CA TYR A 99 -1.14 -6.57 0.55
C TYR A 99 -1.67 -8.01 0.54
N THR A 100 -1.60 -8.71 -0.59
CA THR A 100 -1.94 -10.14 -0.69
C THR A 100 -0.98 -10.99 0.14
N ASP A 101 0.31 -10.71 0.05
CA ASP A 101 1.36 -11.49 0.72
C ASP A 101 1.47 -11.13 2.22
N ALA A 102 1.29 -9.86 2.57
CA ALA A 102 1.48 -9.35 3.93
C ALA A 102 0.28 -9.61 4.86
N SER A 103 -0.95 -9.42 4.38
CA SER A 103 -2.17 -9.55 5.21
C SER A 103 -2.26 -10.88 5.99
N PRO A 104 -2.13 -12.07 5.35
CA PRO A 104 -2.29 -13.34 6.07
C PRO A 104 -1.20 -13.58 7.14
N LYS A 105 -0.06 -12.89 7.03
CA LYS A 105 1.08 -13.03 7.95
C LYS A 105 0.95 -12.15 9.20
N ILE A 106 -0.01 -11.23 9.24
CA ILE A 106 -0.30 -10.42 10.43
C ILE A 106 -1.15 -11.23 11.40
N ASN A 107 -0.62 -11.49 12.59
CA ASN A 107 -1.28 -12.22 13.69
C ASN A 107 -2.42 -11.41 14.35
N VAL A 108 -2.32 -10.08 14.41
CA VAL A 108 -3.37 -9.24 15.00
C VAL A 108 -4.54 -9.08 14.04
N ARG A 109 -5.70 -9.61 14.45
CA ARG A 109 -6.90 -9.70 13.59
C ARG A 109 -7.35 -8.34 13.04
N GLU A 110 -7.39 -7.31 13.89
CA GLU A 110 -7.87 -5.99 13.45
C GLU A 110 -6.90 -5.34 12.47
N ALA A 111 -5.59 -5.44 12.70
CA ALA A 111 -4.58 -4.96 11.76
C ALA A 111 -4.62 -5.74 10.42
N ARG A 112 -4.78 -7.07 10.48
CA ARG A 112 -4.99 -7.90 9.29
C ARG A 112 -6.18 -7.40 8.46
N ARG A 113 -7.32 -7.14 9.11
CA ARG A 113 -8.52 -6.63 8.44
C ARG A 113 -8.30 -5.29 7.75
N VAL A 114 -7.48 -4.41 8.34
CA VAL A 114 -7.12 -3.13 7.73
C VAL A 114 -6.32 -3.37 6.44
N LEU A 115 -5.33 -4.27 6.45
CA LEU A 115 -4.56 -4.61 5.25
C LEU A 115 -5.42 -5.29 4.17
N GLU A 116 -6.28 -6.23 4.56
CA GLU A 116 -7.24 -6.87 3.64
C GLU A 116 -8.21 -5.86 3.02
N ARG A 117 -8.61 -4.83 3.78
CA ARG A 117 -9.43 -3.74 3.26
C ARG A 117 -8.65 -2.90 2.26
N CYS A 118 -7.39 -2.60 2.51
CA CYS A 118 -6.52 -1.89 1.56
C CYS A 118 -6.41 -2.68 0.25
N LEU A 119 -6.16 -3.99 0.32
CA LEU A 119 -6.16 -4.88 -0.85
C LEU A 119 -7.46 -4.77 -1.66
N LYS A 120 -8.62 -4.83 -1.00
CA LYS A 120 -9.93 -4.71 -1.67
C LYS A 120 -10.16 -3.34 -2.28
N GLU A 121 -9.65 -2.27 -1.68
CA GLU A 121 -9.76 -0.92 -2.22
C GLU A 121 -8.87 -0.75 -3.46
N HIS A 122 -7.65 -1.30 -3.43
CA HIS A 122 -6.73 -1.35 -4.57
C HIS A 122 -7.28 -2.19 -5.73
N GLY A 123 -7.85 -3.37 -5.44
CA GLY A 123 -8.46 -4.24 -6.46
C GLY A 123 -9.72 -3.68 -7.14
N LYS A 124 -10.25 -2.54 -6.68
CA LYS A 124 -11.36 -1.82 -7.34
C LYS A 124 -10.88 -0.73 -8.31
N LEU A 125 -9.59 -0.43 -8.31
CA LEU A 125 -9.04 0.58 -9.20
C LEU A 125 -8.96 0.00 -10.62
N GLU A 126 -9.55 0.72 -11.57
CA GLU A 126 -9.52 0.31 -12.97
C GLU A 126 -8.14 0.58 -13.58
N PRO A 127 -7.61 -0.31 -14.44
CA PRO A 127 -6.36 -0.05 -15.13
C PRO A 127 -6.52 1.12 -16.11
N LEU A 128 -5.49 1.95 -16.19
CA LEU A 128 -5.46 3.16 -17.00
C LEU A 128 -4.94 2.92 -18.43
N ALA A 129 -4.16 1.86 -18.66
CA ALA A 129 -3.54 1.57 -19.96
C ALA A 129 -4.48 0.90 -20.99
N LYS A 130 -5.80 1.11 -20.88
CA LYS A 130 -6.80 0.51 -21.79
C LYS A 130 -6.81 1.13 -23.18
#